data_AF-A0A2H0RSB5-F1
#
_entry.id   AF-A0A2H0RSB5-F1
#
_cell.length_a   1.000
_cell.length_b   1.000
_cell.length_c   1.000
_cell.angle_alpha   90.00
_cell.angle_beta   90.00
_cell.angle_gamma   90.00
#
_symmetry.space_group_name_H-M   'P 1'
#
loop_
_entity.id
_entity.type
_entity.pdbx_description
1 polymer ?
#
loop_
_entity_poly.entity_id
_entity_poly.type
_entity_poly.pdbx_seq_one_letter_code
_entity_poly.pdbx_strand_id
1 'polypeptide(L)'
;KAPCECPKKVKIKLSDGKEREIQHMVSVSFWSADGKPLSLQEFLEEMLGELPAFFKDEDELRKIWSKPDTRKAFLEKIAELGFNRDQLETVQKMIAAEESDLFDVLSYVSFAKKPITREKRVDEARSAIYKGLDEKQQDFLEFVLSKYIDYGVDELSEEKLPKLLNLKYQAIADAEKELGSVDLIRSVFIGFQKFLYGKQVA
;
A
#
# COMPACT_ATOMS: atom_id res chain seq x y z
N LYS A 1 -33.57 -10.99 15.82
CA LYS A 1 -32.09 -10.94 15.67
C LYS A 1 -31.72 -11.97 14.61
N ALA A 2 -31.32 -11.54 13.42
CA ALA A 2 -30.74 -12.47 12.46
C ALA A 2 -29.46 -13.07 13.06
N PRO A 3 -29.19 -14.38 12.89
CA PRO A 3 -27.94 -14.97 13.35
C PRO A 3 -26.78 -14.28 12.62
N CYS A 4 -25.76 -13.90 13.38
CA CYS A 4 -24.50 -13.42 12.81
C CYS A 4 -23.88 -14.58 12.03
N GLU A 5 -23.97 -14.55 10.70
CA GLU A 5 -23.16 -15.40 9.84
C GLU A 5 -21.70 -14.95 10.00
N CYS A 6 -20.96 -15.63 10.87
CA CYS A 6 -19.53 -15.41 11.00
C CYS A 6 -18.88 -15.88 9.68
N PRO A 7 -18.16 -15.02 8.95
CA PRO A 7 -17.47 -15.45 7.74
C PRO A 7 -16.52 -16.60 8.09
N LYS A 8 -16.66 -17.73 7.38
CA LYS A 8 -15.85 -18.92 7.61
C LYS A 8 -14.41 -18.63 7.18
N LYS A 9 -13.51 -18.55 8.16
CA LYS A 9 -12.07 -18.39 7.93
C LYS A 9 -11.45 -19.73 7.54
N VAL A 10 -10.68 -19.73 6.45
CA VAL A 10 -9.90 -20.88 5.98
C VAL A 10 -8.43 -20.58 6.19
N LYS A 11 -7.67 -21.56 6.67
CA LYS A 11 -6.22 -21.46 6.77
C LYS A 11 -5.58 -22.26 5.66
N ILE A 12 -4.71 -21.63 4.91
CA ILE A 12 -3.84 -22.27 3.92
C ILE A 12 -2.41 -22.23 4.43
N LYS A 13 -1.62 -23.27 4.14
CA LYS A 13 -0.20 -23.32 4.47
C LYS A 13 0.60 -23.18 3.19
N LEU A 14 1.52 -22.22 3.14
CA LEU A 14 2.39 -22.01 1.99
C LEU A 14 3.71 -22.79 2.13
N SER A 15 4.52 -22.81 1.08
CA SER A 15 5.82 -23.49 1.02
C SER A 15 6.83 -23.00 2.06
N ASP A 16 6.69 -21.78 2.57
CA ASP A 16 7.45 -21.25 3.72
C ASP A 16 7.09 -21.90 5.07
N GLY A 17 6.10 -22.79 5.07
CA GLY A 17 5.60 -23.49 6.25
C GLY A 17 4.69 -22.64 7.14
N LYS A 18 4.41 -21.38 6.78
CA LYS A 18 3.56 -20.47 7.55
C LYS A 18 2.12 -20.51 7.04
N GLU A 19 1.19 -20.25 7.95
CA GLU A 19 -0.24 -20.19 7.62
C GLU A 19 -0.63 -18.80 7.08
N ARG A 20 -1.59 -18.75 6.16
CA ARG A 20 -2.34 -17.56 5.78
C ARG A 20 -3.82 -17.81 6.07
N GLU A 21 -4.43 -16.91 6.84
CA GLU A 21 -5.87 -16.86 7.07
C GLU A 21 -6.56 -16.14 5.91
N ILE A 22 -7.56 -16.80 5.33
CA ILE A 22 -8.41 -16.32 4.24
C ILE A 22 -9.83 -16.21 4.79
N GLN A 23 -10.44 -15.04 4.67
CA GLN A 23 -11.76 -14.76 5.24
C GLN A 23 -12.87 -14.79 4.17
N HIS A 24 -12.58 -14.32 2.96
CA HIS A 24 -13.55 -14.24 1.88
C HIS A 24 -13.19 -15.23 0.77
N MET A 25 -14.04 -16.23 0.57
CA MET A 25 -14.00 -17.07 -0.64
C MET A 25 -14.72 -16.32 -1.74
N VAL A 26 -14.01 -15.43 -2.42
CA VAL A 26 -14.54 -14.78 -3.63
C VAL A 26 -14.41 -15.77 -4.79
N SER A 27 -15.44 -15.91 -5.62
CA SER A 27 -15.41 -16.70 -6.86
C SER A 27 -14.58 -15.99 -7.95
N VAL A 28 -13.33 -15.66 -7.63
CA VAL A 28 -12.40 -14.98 -8.55
C VAL A 28 -11.36 -15.99 -8.98
N SER A 29 -11.20 -16.13 -10.30
CA SER A 29 -10.12 -16.91 -10.90
C SER A 29 -8.88 -16.03 -10.99
N PHE A 30 -7.79 -16.46 -10.37
CA PHE A 30 -6.46 -15.91 -10.65
C PHE A 30 -5.97 -16.49 -11.97
N TRP A 31 -5.10 -15.76 -12.66
CA TRP A 31 -4.48 -16.22 -13.90
C TRP A 31 -2.98 -16.07 -13.80
N SER A 32 -2.25 -17.12 -14.17
CA SER A 32 -0.80 -17.08 -14.30
C SER A 32 -0.37 -16.21 -15.50
N ALA A 33 0.92 -15.88 -15.58
CA ALA A 33 1.49 -15.14 -16.71
C ALA A 33 1.30 -15.84 -18.08
N ASP A 34 1.19 -17.18 -18.09
CA ASP A 34 0.89 -17.98 -19.29
C ASP A 34 -0.62 -18.20 -19.54
N GLY A 35 -1.48 -17.52 -18.77
CA GLY A 35 -2.93 -17.51 -18.98
C GLY A 35 -3.66 -18.75 -18.47
N LYS A 36 -3.08 -19.51 -17.54
CA LYS A 36 -3.74 -20.64 -16.88
C LYS A 36 -4.51 -20.16 -15.65
N PRO A 37 -5.70 -20.69 -15.37
CA PRO A 37 -6.41 -20.38 -14.15
C PRO A 37 -5.68 -20.99 -12.95
N LEU A 38 -5.50 -20.20 -11.90
CA LEU A 38 -4.89 -20.59 -10.63
C LEU A 38 -5.91 -20.50 -9.50
N SER A 39 -5.78 -21.42 -8.53
CA SER A 39 -6.39 -21.23 -7.21
C SER A 39 -5.69 -20.12 -6.43
N LEU A 40 -6.33 -19.58 -5.40
CA LEU A 40 -5.70 -18.61 -4.50
C LEU A 40 -4.39 -19.16 -3.89
N GLN A 41 -4.39 -20.44 -3.48
CA GLN A 41 -3.19 -21.03 -2.88
C GLN A 41 -2.04 -21.08 -3.89
N GLU A 42 -2.29 -21.54 -5.11
CA GLU A 42 -1.27 -21.58 -6.17
C GLU A 42 -0.76 -20.18 -6.52
N PHE A 43 -1.67 -19.20 -6.65
CA PHE A 43 -1.29 -17.81 -6.90
C PHE A 43 -0.39 -17.24 -5.79
N LEU A 44 -0.71 -17.53 -4.52
CA LEU A 44 0.09 -17.10 -3.38
C LEU A 44 1.44 -17.83 -3.30
N GLU A 45 1.52 -19.09 -3.73
CA GLU A 45 2.77 -19.83 -3.84
C GLU A 45 3.66 -19.26 -4.95
N GLU A 46 3.09 -18.93 -6.11
CA GLU A 46 3.83 -18.26 -7.19
C GLU A 46 4.36 -16.90 -6.73
N MET A 47 3.52 -16.07 -6.11
CA MET A 47 3.97 -14.80 -5.52
C MET A 47 5.10 -15.01 -4.50
N LEU A 48 4.95 -15.99 -3.61
CA LEU A 48 5.96 -16.27 -2.58
C LEU A 48 7.29 -16.74 -3.19
N GLY A 49 7.26 -17.45 -4.31
CA GLY A 49 8.43 -17.91 -5.04
C GLY A 49 9.15 -16.80 -5.83
N GLU A 50 8.40 -15.86 -6.40
CA GLU A 50 8.94 -14.80 -7.28
C GLU A 50 9.38 -13.53 -6.51
N LEU A 51 8.66 -13.13 -5.46
CA LEU A 51 8.97 -11.92 -4.68
C LEU A 51 10.40 -11.85 -4.10
N PRO A 52 11.04 -12.96 -3.66
CA PRO A 52 12.43 -12.97 -3.21
C PRO A 52 13.47 -12.46 -4.22
N ALA A 53 13.13 -12.41 -5.53
CA ALA A 53 13.99 -11.80 -6.54
C ALA A 53 14.08 -10.27 -6.42
N PHE A 54 13.11 -9.64 -5.75
CA PHE A 54 13.00 -8.18 -5.61
C PHE A 54 13.43 -7.67 -4.23
N PHE A 55 13.13 -8.42 -3.18
CA PHE A 55 13.49 -8.09 -1.80
C PHE A 55 13.63 -9.35 -0.95
N LYS A 56 14.62 -9.38 -0.06
CA LYS A 56 14.94 -10.53 0.80
C LYS A 56 14.20 -10.49 2.13
N ASP A 57 13.92 -9.28 2.60
CA ASP A 57 13.27 -9.03 3.87
C ASP A 57 12.33 -7.82 3.75
N GLU A 58 11.57 -7.60 4.81
CA GLU A 58 10.62 -6.50 4.85
C GLU A 58 11.32 -5.13 4.89
N ASP A 59 12.57 -5.04 5.34
CA ASP A 59 13.32 -3.78 5.35
C ASP A 59 13.69 -3.35 3.93
N GLU A 60 14.04 -4.30 3.07
CA GLU A 60 14.22 -4.07 1.63
C GLU A 60 12.89 -3.69 0.97
N LEU A 61 11.79 -4.37 1.28
CA LEU A 61 10.45 -3.99 0.81
C LEU A 61 10.10 -2.55 1.23
N ARG A 62 10.34 -2.17 2.49
CA ARG A 62 10.12 -0.81 3.00
C ARG A 62 10.94 0.22 2.23
N LYS A 63 12.21 -0.07 1.92
CA LYS A 63 13.07 0.84 1.14
C LYS A 63 12.52 1.06 -0.28
N ILE A 64 12.03 0.01 -0.92
CA ILE A 64 11.41 0.08 -2.25
C ILE A 64 10.08 0.83 -2.18
N TRP A 65 9.24 0.53 -1.19
CA TRP A 65 7.87 1.03 -1.14
C TRP A 65 7.75 2.48 -0.63
N SER A 66 8.72 2.92 0.18
CA SER A 66 8.74 4.25 0.81
C SER A 66 8.92 5.40 -0.17
N LYS A 67 9.39 5.14 -1.40
CA LYS A 67 9.58 6.17 -2.42
C LYS A 67 8.62 5.91 -3.60
N PRO A 68 7.91 6.93 -4.10
CA PRO A 68 6.93 6.76 -5.18
C PRO A 68 7.51 6.14 -6.46
N ASP A 69 8.72 6.55 -6.83
CA ASP A 69 9.41 6.10 -8.04
C ASP A 69 9.80 4.62 -7.97
N THR A 70 10.44 4.19 -6.89
CA THR A 70 10.83 2.80 -6.70
C THR A 70 9.62 1.90 -6.47
N ARG A 71 8.57 2.40 -5.80
CA ARG A 71 7.29 1.69 -5.66
C ARG A 71 6.63 1.45 -7.01
N LYS A 72 6.54 2.48 -7.86
CA LYS A 72 5.97 2.37 -9.21
C LYS A 72 6.74 1.35 -10.04
N ALA A 73 8.06 1.48 -10.11
CA ALA A 73 8.91 0.57 -10.88
C ALA A 73 8.83 -0.89 -10.36
N PHE A 74 8.65 -1.07 -9.05
CA PHE A 74 8.44 -2.40 -8.47
C PHE A 74 7.08 -2.98 -8.89
N LEU A 75 6.00 -2.21 -8.79
CA LEU A 75 4.66 -2.64 -9.20
C LEU A 75 4.59 -3.00 -10.68
N GLU A 76 5.26 -2.23 -11.55
CA GLU A 76 5.36 -2.53 -12.98
C GLU A 76 6.06 -3.88 -13.22
N LYS A 77 7.18 -4.14 -12.55
CA LYS A 77 7.92 -5.40 -12.71
C LYS A 77 7.16 -6.62 -12.23
N ILE A 78 6.47 -6.54 -11.08
CA ILE A 78 5.69 -7.70 -10.60
C ILE A 78 4.42 -7.89 -11.42
N ALA A 79 3.88 -6.84 -12.05
CA ALA A 79 2.77 -6.96 -12.98
C ALA A 79 3.16 -7.73 -14.25
N GLU A 80 4.40 -7.59 -14.73
CA GLU A 80 4.95 -8.42 -15.83
C GLU A 80 5.01 -9.92 -15.48
N LEU A 81 5.09 -10.24 -14.19
CA LEU A 81 5.04 -11.62 -13.67
C LEU A 81 3.61 -12.13 -13.42
N GLY A 82 2.59 -11.32 -13.73
CA GLY A 82 1.17 -11.66 -13.50
C GLY A 82 0.58 -11.12 -12.19
N PHE A 83 1.39 -10.46 -11.34
CA PHE A 83 0.95 -9.90 -10.05
C PHE A 83 0.53 -8.43 -10.20
N ASN A 84 -0.41 -8.18 -11.11
CA ASN A 84 -0.91 -6.83 -11.34
C ASN A 84 -1.78 -6.32 -10.17
N ARG A 85 -2.09 -5.03 -10.20
CA ARG A 85 -2.85 -4.35 -9.17
C ARG A 85 -4.17 -5.05 -8.82
N ASP A 86 -4.97 -5.39 -9.82
CA ASP A 86 -6.29 -5.99 -9.61
C ASP A 86 -6.19 -7.34 -8.89
N GLN A 87 -5.13 -8.12 -9.18
CA GLN A 87 -4.85 -9.37 -8.48
C GLN A 87 -4.45 -9.11 -7.02
N LEU A 88 -3.59 -8.13 -6.76
CA LEU A 88 -3.21 -7.75 -5.39
C LEU A 88 -4.41 -7.27 -4.56
N GLU A 89 -5.29 -6.44 -5.15
CA GLU A 89 -6.54 -6.00 -4.51
C GLU A 89 -7.53 -7.15 -4.31
N THR A 90 -7.49 -8.17 -5.16
CA THR A 90 -8.27 -9.40 -4.95
C THR A 90 -7.75 -10.16 -3.73
N VAL A 91 -6.43 -10.36 -3.61
CA VAL A 91 -5.82 -10.95 -2.42
C VAL A 91 -6.17 -10.14 -1.18
N GLN A 92 -6.09 -8.81 -1.27
CA GLN A 92 -6.45 -7.89 -0.20
C GLN A 92 -7.85 -8.13 0.35
N LYS A 93 -8.86 -8.27 -0.52
CA LYS A 93 -10.24 -8.61 -0.15
C LYS A 93 -10.34 -10.00 0.47
N MET A 94 -9.65 -10.99 -0.11
CA MET A 94 -9.68 -12.37 0.37
C MET A 94 -9.15 -12.52 1.81
N ILE A 95 -8.19 -11.68 2.20
CA ILE A 95 -7.62 -11.66 3.55
C ILE A 95 -8.27 -10.64 4.49
N ALA A 96 -9.42 -10.04 4.09
CA ALA A 96 -10.14 -9.00 4.82
C ALA A 96 -9.25 -7.79 5.22
N ALA A 97 -8.44 -7.33 4.26
CA ALA A 97 -7.49 -6.25 4.43
C ALA A 97 -7.76 -5.08 3.47
N GLU A 98 -9.00 -4.87 3.03
CA GLU A 98 -9.42 -3.81 2.09
C GLU A 98 -8.99 -2.41 2.55
N GLU A 99 -8.98 -2.19 3.87
CA GLU A 99 -8.53 -0.92 4.45
C GLU A 99 -7.01 -0.82 4.63
N SER A 100 -6.26 -1.86 4.30
CA SER A 100 -4.79 -1.90 4.37
C SER A 100 -4.16 -1.36 3.08
N ASP A 101 -2.84 -1.26 3.04
CA ASP A 101 -2.10 -0.91 1.83
C ASP A 101 -1.66 -2.18 1.09
N LEU A 102 -1.38 -2.07 -0.21
CA LEU A 102 -0.79 -3.19 -0.96
C LEU A 102 0.58 -3.60 -0.39
N PHE A 103 1.29 -2.68 0.28
CA PHE A 103 2.45 -3.01 1.12
C PHE A 103 2.14 -4.12 2.13
N ASP A 104 1.00 -4.02 2.82
CA ASP A 104 0.61 -5.00 3.82
C ASP A 104 0.28 -6.35 3.20
N VAL A 105 -0.33 -6.35 2.01
CA VAL A 105 -0.61 -7.55 1.25
C VAL A 105 0.69 -8.26 0.89
N LEU A 106 1.66 -7.53 0.31
CA LEU A 106 2.97 -8.07 -0.05
C LEU A 106 3.71 -8.58 1.19
N SER A 107 3.73 -7.81 2.28
CA SER A 107 4.36 -8.23 3.52
C SER A 107 3.67 -9.43 4.18
N TYR A 108 2.34 -9.56 4.02
CA TYR A 108 1.60 -10.71 4.50
C TYR A 108 1.94 -11.96 3.69
N VAL A 109 1.97 -11.86 2.37
CA VAL A 109 2.34 -12.99 1.49
C VAL A 109 3.78 -13.42 1.77
N SER A 110 4.75 -12.52 1.76
CA SER A 110 6.17 -12.87 1.90
C SER A 110 6.57 -13.25 3.33
N PHE A 111 5.97 -12.64 4.35
CA PHE A 111 6.49 -12.74 5.72
C PHE A 111 5.47 -13.22 6.77
N ALA A 112 4.21 -13.43 6.39
CA ALA A 112 3.08 -13.70 7.29
C ALA A 112 2.84 -12.59 8.32
N LYS A 113 3.19 -11.34 7.98
CA LYS A 113 2.91 -10.18 8.84
C LYS A 113 1.47 -9.75 8.71
N LYS A 114 0.80 -9.58 9.86
CA LYS A 114 -0.60 -9.16 9.89
C LYS A 114 -0.76 -7.75 9.30
N PRO A 115 -1.68 -7.56 8.32
CA PRO A 115 -1.97 -6.24 7.77
C PRO A 115 -2.44 -5.24 8.83
N ILE A 116 -2.11 -3.96 8.63
CA ILE A 116 -2.68 -2.84 9.38
C ILE A 116 -3.45 -1.92 8.43
N THR A 117 -4.47 -1.24 8.95
CA THR A 117 -5.22 -0.26 8.15
C THR A 117 -4.35 0.94 7.79
N ARG A 118 -4.69 1.60 6.68
CA ARG A 118 -4.10 2.86 6.26
C ARG A 118 -4.24 3.94 7.34
N GLU A 119 -5.40 4.02 7.98
CA GLU A 119 -5.64 4.91 9.13
C GLU A 119 -4.64 4.65 10.26
N LYS A 120 -4.52 3.39 10.71
CA LYS A 120 -3.56 3.02 11.75
C LYS A 120 -2.11 3.33 11.35
N ARG A 121 -1.75 3.08 10.09
CA ARG A 121 -0.42 3.43 9.55
C ARG A 121 -0.15 4.93 9.65
N VAL A 122 -1.13 5.75 9.28
CA VAL A 122 -1.00 7.21 9.37
C VAL A 122 -0.87 7.65 10.82
N ASP A 123 -1.70 7.12 11.72
CA ASP A 123 -1.67 7.47 13.15
C ASP A 123 -0.33 7.14 13.81
N GLU A 124 0.22 5.96 13.52
CA GLU A 124 1.54 5.56 14.04
C GLU A 124 2.67 6.46 13.51
N ALA A 125 2.56 6.96 12.28
CA ALA A 125 3.58 7.80 11.65
C ALA A 125 3.40 9.32 11.90
N ARG A 126 2.23 9.74 12.42
CA ARG A 126 1.78 11.15 12.47
C ARG A 126 2.81 12.10 13.07
N SER A 127 3.38 11.74 14.22
CA SER A 127 4.38 12.58 14.91
C SER A 127 5.66 12.76 14.08
N ALA A 128 6.12 11.70 13.41
CA ALA A 128 7.32 11.75 12.57
C ALA A 128 7.07 12.52 11.26
N ILE A 129 5.88 12.37 10.67
CA ILE A 129 5.46 13.06 9.44
C ILE A 129 5.45 14.58 9.65
N TYR A 130 4.86 15.07 10.74
CA TYR A 130 4.71 16.52 10.96
C TYR A 130 5.91 17.20 11.60
N LYS A 131 6.93 16.44 12.00
CA LYS A 131 8.11 16.98 12.64
C LYS A 131 8.85 17.95 11.70
N GLY A 132 8.90 19.22 12.10
CA GLY A 132 9.61 20.28 11.38
C GLY A 132 8.84 20.88 10.21
N LEU A 133 7.56 20.53 10.04
CA LEU A 133 6.66 21.17 9.08
C LEU A 133 5.91 22.34 9.73
N ASP A 134 5.66 23.40 8.95
CA ASP A 134 4.78 24.48 9.36
C ASP A 134 3.29 24.09 9.29
N GLU A 135 2.41 24.94 9.82
CA GLU A 135 0.97 24.67 9.88
C GLU A 135 0.34 24.45 8.51
N LYS A 136 0.78 25.17 7.47
CA LYS A 136 0.22 25.05 6.11
C LYS A 136 0.66 23.75 5.45
N GLN A 137 1.92 23.37 5.64
CA GLN A 137 2.46 22.09 5.19
C GLN A 137 1.79 20.92 5.91
N GLN A 138 1.55 21.02 7.22
CA GLN A 138 0.81 20.01 7.97
C GLN A 138 -0.62 19.86 7.45
N ASP A 139 -1.34 20.96 7.23
CA ASP A 139 -2.70 20.95 6.67
C ASP A 139 -2.75 20.38 5.24
N PHE A 140 -1.73 20.66 4.42
CA PHE A 140 -1.60 20.01 3.11
C PHE A 140 -1.40 18.50 3.24
N LEU A 141 -0.49 18.06 4.12
CA LEU A 141 -0.24 16.63 4.31
C LEU A 141 -1.42 15.90 4.96
N GLU A 142 -2.16 16.52 5.88
CA GLU A 142 -3.41 15.94 6.43
C GLU A 142 -4.41 15.68 5.30
N PHE A 143 -4.58 16.63 4.38
CA PHE A 143 -5.41 16.44 3.19
C PHE A 143 -4.92 15.27 2.33
N VAL A 144 -3.62 15.21 2.01
CA VAL A 144 -3.05 14.10 1.23
C VAL A 144 -3.28 12.75 1.93
N LEU A 145 -3.04 12.70 3.24
CA LEU A 145 -3.18 11.49 4.05
C LEU A 145 -4.64 11.03 4.12
N SER A 146 -5.62 11.95 4.19
CA SER A 146 -7.03 11.58 4.09
C SER A 146 -7.35 10.91 2.74
N LYS A 147 -6.81 11.42 1.63
CA LYS A 147 -6.99 10.79 0.31
C LYS A 147 -6.31 9.43 0.22
N TYR A 148 -5.16 9.27 0.84
CA TYR A 148 -4.52 7.98 0.99
C TYR A 148 -5.38 6.99 1.79
N ILE A 149 -5.93 7.42 2.93
CA ILE A 149 -6.81 6.60 3.78
C ILE A 149 -8.09 6.20 3.03
N ASP A 150 -8.65 7.07 2.18
CA ASP A 150 -9.86 6.76 1.43
C ASP A 150 -9.56 5.88 0.20
N TYR A 151 -8.62 6.30 -0.65
CA TYR A 151 -8.44 5.78 -2.01
C TYR A 151 -7.17 4.94 -2.24
N GLY A 152 -6.22 4.98 -1.29
CA GLY A 152 -5.10 4.07 -1.24
C GLY A 152 -3.80 4.65 -1.78
N VAL A 153 -2.82 3.77 -1.96
CA VAL A 153 -1.42 4.12 -2.20
C VAL A 153 -1.19 4.95 -3.48
N ASP A 154 -2.13 4.90 -4.43
CA ASP A 154 -2.02 5.66 -5.68
C ASP A 154 -2.07 7.15 -5.47
N GLU A 155 -2.79 7.63 -4.45
CA GLU A 155 -2.83 9.05 -4.09
C GLU A 155 -1.46 9.57 -3.67
N LEU A 156 -0.54 8.67 -3.29
CA LEU A 156 0.83 8.99 -2.93
C LEU A 156 1.79 8.98 -4.12
N SER A 157 1.30 8.76 -5.35
CA SER A 157 2.11 8.88 -6.57
C SER A 157 2.50 10.33 -6.83
N GLU A 158 3.72 10.57 -7.30
CA GLU A 158 4.16 11.91 -7.69
C GLU A 158 3.26 12.51 -8.78
N GLU A 159 2.73 11.68 -9.67
CA GLU A 159 1.81 12.09 -10.75
C GLU A 159 0.47 12.63 -10.23
N LYS A 160 0.10 12.33 -8.98
CA LYS A 160 -1.10 12.85 -8.33
C LYS A 160 -0.89 14.24 -7.74
N LEU A 161 0.35 14.65 -7.48
CA LEU A 161 0.64 15.91 -6.80
C LEU A 161 -0.03 17.12 -7.46
N PRO A 162 0.04 17.33 -8.79
CA PRO A 162 -0.66 18.45 -9.43
C PRO A 162 -2.18 18.40 -9.25
N LYS A 163 -2.78 17.20 -9.24
CA LYS A 163 -4.23 17.02 -9.05
C LYS A 163 -4.63 17.33 -7.61
N LEU A 164 -3.85 16.88 -6.63
CA LEU A 164 -4.07 17.13 -5.21
C LEU A 164 -3.95 18.62 -4.88
N LEU A 165 -2.95 19.31 -5.45
CA LEU A 165 -2.79 20.76 -5.28
C LEU A 165 -3.99 21.52 -5.84
N ASN A 166 -4.42 21.21 -7.06
CA ASN A 166 -5.61 21.84 -7.65
C ASN A 166 -6.88 21.51 -6.86
N LEU A 167 -7.02 20.30 -6.33
CA LEU A 167 -8.19 19.91 -5.56
C LEU A 167 -8.30 20.66 -4.21
N LYS A 168 -7.18 20.93 -3.53
CA LYS A 168 -7.18 21.65 -2.25
C LYS A 168 -7.15 23.19 -2.42
N TYR A 169 -6.38 23.69 -3.38
CA TYR A 169 -6.10 25.14 -3.53
C TYR A 169 -6.73 25.78 -4.77
N GLN A 170 -7.50 25.03 -5.58
CA GLN A 170 -8.13 25.46 -6.84
C GLN A 170 -7.15 25.77 -7.99
N ALA A 171 -5.92 26.17 -7.69
CA ALA A 171 -4.84 26.36 -8.65
C ALA A 171 -3.46 26.06 -8.03
N ILE A 172 -2.51 25.58 -8.85
CA ILE A 172 -1.11 25.36 -8.42
C ILE A 172 -0.46 26.66 -7.95
N ALA A 173 -0.72 27.77 -8.64
CA ALA A 173 -0.17 29.08 -8.27
C ALA A 173 -0.62 29.56 -6.88
N ASP A 174 -1.81 29.16 -6.43
CA ASP A 174 -2.30 29.48 -5.08
C ASP A 174 -1.68 28.55 -4.03
N ALA A 175 -1.45 27.28 -4.37
CA ALA A 175 -0.67 26.38 -3.54
C ALA A 175 0.76 26.89 -3.32
N GLU A 176 1.41 27.47 -4.34
CA GLU A 176 2.77 28.03 -4.22
C GLU A 176 2.83 29.23 -3.26
N LYS A 177 1.79 30.08 -3.23
CA LYS A 177 1.71 31.21 -2.28
C LYS A 177 1.59 30.73 -0.84
N GLU A 178 0.92 29.61 -0.63
CA GLU A 178 0.66 29.05 0.70
C GLU A 178 1.82 28.17 1.20
N LEU A 179 2.35 27.30 0.34
CA LEU A 179 3.27 26.23 0.72
C LEU A 179 4.74 26.51 0.33
N GLY A 180 4.99 27.53 -0.48
CA GLY A 180 6.31 27.88 -1.00
C GLY A 180 6.58 27.31 -2.40
N SER A 181 7.86 27.18 -2.77
CA SER A 181 8.24 26.78 -4.13
C SER A 181 7.77 25.37 -4.49
N VAL A 182 7.58 25.10 -5.79
CA VAL A 182 7.24 23.76 -6.31
C VAL A 182 8.21 22.68 -5.82
N ASP A 183 9.51 22.99 -5.77
CA ASP A 183 10.53 22.05 -5.27
C ASP A 183 10.33 21.72 -3.78
N LEU A 184 9.98 22.72 -2.97
CA LEU A 184 9.68 22.51 -1.55
C LEU A 184 8.42 21.66 -1.38
N ILE A 185 7.35 21.97 -2.10
CA ILE A 185 6.10 21.20 -2.08
C ILE A 185 6.36 19.73 -2.45
N ARG A 186 7.10 19.51 -3.54
CA ARG A 186 7.48 18.17 -4.00
C ARG A 186 8.34 17.45 -2.96
N SER A 187 9.31 18.14 -2.36
CA SER A 187 10.17 17.58 -1.31
C SER A 187 9.38 17.18 -0.07
N VAL A 188 8.42 18.00 0.37
CA VAL A 188 7.52 17.69 1.49
C VAL A 188 6.66 16.48 1.14
N PHE A 189 6.01 16.48 -0.03
CA PHE A 189 5.12 15.41 -0.50
C PHE A 189 5.82 14.05 -0.66
N ILE A 190 7.04 14.01 -1.19
CA ILE A 190 7.80 12.76 -1.33
C ILE A 190 8.44 12.38 0.01
N GLY A 191 8.97 13.37 0.73
CA GLY A 191 9.79 13.19 1.92
C GLY A 191 9.04 12.58 3.10
N PHE A 192 7.73 12.85 3.24
CA PHE A 192 6.97 12.30 4.35
C PHE A 192 6.70 10.80 4.22
N GLN A 193 6.64 10.27 2.99
CA GLN A 193 6.19 8.90 2.73
C GLN A 193 7.10 7.84 3.37
N LYS A 194 8.40 8.14 3.53
CA LYS A 194 9.32 7.24 4.25
C LYS A 194 8.90 6.98 5.71
N PHE A 195 8.15 7.90 6.33
CA PHE A 195 7.68 7.74 7.69
C PHE A 195 6.48 6.79 7.77
N LEU A 196 5.65 6.69 6.72
CA LEU A 196 4.54 5.74 6.66
C LEU A 196 4.99 4.28 6.71
N TYR A 197 6.20 3.99 6.24
CA TYR A 197 6.76 2.63 6.18
C TYR A 197 8.06 2.50 6.98
N GLY A 198 8.42 3.50 7.78
CA GLY A 198 9.57 3.43 8.68
C GLY A 198 9.37 2.35 9.75
N LYS A 199 10.46 1.87 10.35
CA LYS A 199 10.35 1.12 11.61
C LYS A 199 9.84 2.09 12.66
N GLN A 200 8.67 1.80 13.21
CA GLN A 200 8.21 2.50 14.41
C GLN A 200 9.17 2.13 15.54
N VAL A 201 9.77 3.13 16.16
CA VAL A 201 10.53 2.94 17.40
C VAL A 201 9.46 2.77 18.48
N ALA A 202 9.29 1.55 18.96
CA ALA A 202 8.48 1.25 20.13
C ALA A 202 9.12 1.87 21.39
#